data_AF-A0A6N2LK57-F1
#
_entry.id   AF-A0A6N2LK57-F1
#
_cell.length_a   1.000
_cell.length_b   1.000
_cell.length_c   1.000
_cell.angle_alpha   90.00
_cell.angle_beta   90.00
_cell.angle_gamma   90.00
#
_symmetry.space_group_name_H-M   'P 1'
#
loop_
_entity.id
_entity.type
_entity.pdbx_description
1 polymer ?
#
loop_
_entity_poly.entity_id
_entity_poly.type
_entity_poly.pdbx_seq_one_letter_code
_entity_poly.pdbx_strand_id
1 'polypeptide(L)' 'MQWWVIIDSATTFTFIAREAFEPLSDEFIRQITDYKRIKEFEDVTGLGPCFNVSDAKTGGADVALPVENYFAFVGGGWRV' A
#
# COMPACT_ATOMS: atom_id res chain seq x y z
N MET A 1 7.14 -25.18 1.33
CA MET A 1 6.98 -23.81 1.86
C MET A 1 5.97 -23.86 2.99
N GLN A 2 6.37 -23.47 4.19
CA GLN A 2 5.48 -23.36 5.34
C GLN A 2 5.08 -21.89 5.45
N TRP A 3 3.80 -21.57 5.22
CA TRP A 3 3.29 -20.21 5.38
C TRP A 3 2.74 -20.06 6.79
N TRP A 4 3.32 -19.13 7.54
CA TRP A 4 2.84 -18.74 8.85
C TRP A 4 2.63 -17.22 8.80
N VAL A 5 1.53 -16.77 9.39
CA VAL A 5 1.16 -15.35 9.48
C VAL A 5 1.06 -15.02 10.96
N ILE A 6 1.77 -13.99 11.40
CA ILE A 6 1.64 -13.46 12.75
C ILE A 6 0.56 -12.38 12.71
N ILE A 7 -0.39 -12.45 13.64
CA ILE A 7 -1.32 -11.36 13.91
C ILE A 7 -0.82 -10.65 15.16
N ASP A 8 -0.44 -9.39 15.01
CA ASP A 8 0.03 -8.53 16.10
C ASP A 8 -0.79 -7.23 16.12
N SER A 9 -1.02 -6.71 17.33
CA SER A 9 -1.72 -5.45 17.57
C SER A 9 -0.76 -4.27 17.83
N ALA A 10 0.54 -4.54 18.01
CA ALA A 10 1.54 -3.52 18.28
C ALA A 10 1.98 -2.75 17.02
N THR A 11 1.60 -3.20 15.82
CA THR A 11 2.02 -2.60 14.54
C THR A 11 0.82 -2.13 13.73
N THR A 12 0.93 -0.95 13.12
CA THR A 12 -0.08 -0.41 12.19
C THR A 12 0.00 -1.01 10.79
N PHE A 13 1.16 -1.57 10.43
CA PHE A 13 1.43 -2.10 9.09
C PHE A 13 1.72 -3.60 9.12
N THR A 14 1.37 -4.28 8.04
CA THR A 14 1.76 -5.66 7.81
C THR A 14 3.20 -5.72 7.32
N PHE A 15 4.06 -6.42 8.05
CA PHE A 15 5.44 -6.70 7.63
C PHE A 15 5.51 -8.00 6.85
N ILE A 16 6.15 -7.96 5.69
CA ILE A 16 6.29 -9.10 4.79
C ILE A 16 7.79 -9.28 4.50
N ALA A 17 8.27 -10.52 4.52
CA ALA A 17 9.64 -10.83 4.11
C ALA A 17 9.88 -10.35 2.68
N ARG A 18 11.07 -9.80 2.39
CA ARG A 18 11.38 -9.17 1.11
C ARG A 18 11.08 -10.07 -0.09
N GLU A 19 11.38 -11.36 0.04
CA GLU A 19 11.19 -12.37 -1.00
C GLU A 19 9.71 -12.57 -1.38
N ALA A 20 8.79 -12.27 -0.47
CA ALA A 20 7.35 -12.30 -0.72
C ALA A 20 6.79 -10.90 -1.02
N PHE A 21 7.38 -9.84 -0.45
CA PHE A 21 6.97 -8.46 -0.66
C PHE A 21 7.21 -8.00 -2.09
N GLU A 22 8.40 -8.24 -2.65
CA GLU A 22 8.76 -7.81 -4.01
C GLU A 22 7.76 -8.30 -5.08
N PRO A 23 7.49 -9.62 -5.24
CA PRO A 23 6.56 -10.10 -6.26
C PRO A 23 5.12 -9.62 -6.03
N LEU A 24 4.70 -9.49 -4.77
CA LEU A 24 3.39 -8.93 -4.43
C LEU A 24 3.29 -7.46 -4.84
N SER A 25 4.31 -6.68 -4.53
CA SER A 25 4.36 -5.24 -4.82
C SER A 25 4.39 -4.97 -6.33
N ASP A 26 5.16 -5.75 -7.09
CA ASP A 26 5.22 -5.63 -8.55
C ASP A 26 3.88 -5.90 -9.21
N GLU A 27 3.17 -6.94 -8.74
CA GLU A 27 1.84 -7.27 -9.24
C GLU A 27 0.81 -6.20 -8.87
N PHE A 28 0.90 -5.64 -7.67
CA PHE A 28 0.05 -4.53 -7.25
C PHE A 28 0.28 -3.28 -8.11
N ILE A 29 1.54 -2.90 -8.36
CA ILE A 29 1.90 -1.80 -9.26
C ILE A 29 1.38 -2.05 -10.67
N ARG A 30 1.46 -3.30 -11.16
CA ARG A 30 0.97 -3.67 -12.49
C ARG A 30 -0.54 -3.50 -12.63
N GLN A 31 -1.31 -3.77 -11.58
CA GLN A 31 -2.77 -3.67 -11.60
C GLN A 31 -3.28 -2.24 -11.38
N ILE A 32 -2.55 -1.42 -10.62
CA ILE A 32 -2.94 -0.02 -10.36
C ILE A 32 -2.41 0.89 -11.47
N THR A 33 -3.18 1.00 -12.55
CA THR A 33 -2.83 1.82 -13.73
C THR A 33 -3.24 3.27 -13.61
N ASP A 34 -4.25 3.57 -12.80
CA ASP A 34 -4.92 4.88 -12.77
C ASP A 34 -4.19 5.90 -11.89
N TYR A 35 -3.12 5.47 -11.21
CA TYR A 35 -2.40 6.28 -10.25
C TYR A 35 -0.91 6.32 -10.56
N LYS A 36 -0.29 7.49 -10.41
CA LYS A 36 1.15 7.65 -10.61
C LYS A 36 1.92 7.27 -9.35
N ARG A 37 2.86 6.33 -9.46
CA ARG A 37 3.79 5.97 -8.36
C ARG A 37 4.71 7.15 -8.00
N ILE A 38 4.92 7.38 -6.70
CA ILE A 38 5.82 8.39 -6.14
C ILE A 38 6.94 7.68 -5.37
N LYS A 39 8.07 7.43 -6.02
CA LYS A 39 9.22 6.72 -5.41
C LYS A 39 9.89 7.55 -4.32
N GLU A 40 9.85 8.87 -4.46
CA GLU A 40 10.46 9.81 -3.52
C GLU A 40 9.90 9.66 -2.10
N PHE A 41 8.60 9.31 -1.95
CA PHE A 41 8.02 9.03 -0.64
C PHE A 41 8.35 7.64 -0.13
N GLU A 42 8.56 6.67 -1.02
CA GLU A 42 8.98 5.32 -0.62
C GLU A 42 10.37 5.36 0.01
N ASP A 43 11.30 6.11 -0.60
CA ASP A 43 12.66 6.27 -0.09
C ASP A 43 12.70 6.99 1.27
N VAL A 44 11.80 7.95 1.50
CA VAL A 44 11.73 8.73 2.75
C VAL A 44 11.04 7.96 3.88
N THR A 45 9.96 7.23 3.58
CA THR A 45 9.16 6.55 4.60
C THR A 45 9.54 5.10 4.84
N GLY A 46 10.21 4.47 3.88
CA GLY A 46 10.41 3.02 3.85
C GLY A 46 9.14 2.22 3.57
N LEU A 47 8.02 2.88 3.26
CA LEU A 47 6.76 2.26 2.87
C LEU A 47 6.65 2.23 1.36
N GLY A 48 5.99 1.21 0.80
CA GLY A 48 5.71 1.18 -0.62
C GLY A 48 4.80 0.03 -1.02
N PRO A 49 4.23 0.07 -2.23
CA PRO A 49 4.34 1.16 -3.21
C PRO A 49 3.47 2.39 -2.85
N CYS A 50 3.97 3.60 -3.10
CA CYS A 50 3.27 4.86 -2.83
C CYS A 50 2.73 5.48 -4.13
N PHE A 51 1.52 6.03 -4.09
CA PHE A 51 0.84 6.60 -5.25
C PHE A 51 0.29 7.99 -4.98
N ASN A 52 0.25 8.84 -6.01
CA ASN A 52 -0.46 10.10 -5.94
C ASN A 52 -1.98 9.86 -6.06
N VAL A 53 -2.73 10.22 -5.03
CA VAL A 53 -4.19 10.07 -4.96
C VAL A 53 -4.92 11.42 -5.03
N SER A 54 -4.21 12.54 -5.26
CA SER A 54 -4.80 13.89 -5.27
C SER A 54 -5.93 14.07 -6.29
N ASP A 55 -5.89 13.33 -7.41
CA ASP A 55 -6.84 13.45 -8.53
C ASP A 55 -7.81 12.25 -8.62
N ALA A 56 -7.82 11.39 -7.60
CA ALA A 56 -8.48 10.10 -7.70
C ALA A 56 -9.92 10.10 -7.18
N LYS A 57 -10.82 9.58 -8.03
CA LYS A 57 -12.09 9.03 -7.56
C LYS A 57 -11.79 7.70 -6.88
N THR A 58 -12.40 7.45 -5.72
CA THR A 58 -12.25 6.25 -4.87
C THR A 58 -11.99 4.97 -5.69
N GLY A 59 -10.88 4.30 -5.39
CA GLY A 59 -10.32 3.19 -6.18
C GLY A 59 -11.31 2.04 -6.40
N GLY A 60 -11.61 1.78 -7.68
CA GLY A 60 -12.41 0.63 -8.11
C GLY A 60 -11.52 -0.58 -8.34
N ALA A 61 -11.13 -1.28 -7.28
CA ALA A 61 -10.65 -2.65 -7.40
C ALA A 61 -11.86 -3.60 -7.40
N ASP A 62 -11.83 -4.63 -8.26
CA ASP A 62 -12.86 -5.69 -8.35
C ASP A 62 -13.01 -6.48 -7.03
N VAL A 63 -12.01 -6.34 -6.14
CA VAL A 63 -12.08 -6.71 -4.73
C VAL A 63 -12.27 -5.43 -3.92
N ALA A 64 -13.41 -5.30 -3.25
CA ALA A 64 -13.67 -4.22 -2.29
C ALA A 64 -12.81 -4.42 -1.03
N LEU A 65 -11.51 -4.18 -1.14
CA LEU A 65 -10.62 -4.06 0.01
C LEU A 65 -10.90 -2.70 0.66
N PRO A 66 -11.34 -2.65 1.92
CA PRO A 66 -11.59 -1.39 2.61
C PRO A 66 -10.33 -0.54 2.53
N VAL A 67 -10.44 0.66 1.96
CA VAL A 67 -9.30 1.56 1.74
C VAL A 67 -8.59 1.83 3.08
N GLU A 68 -9.35 1.87 4.17
CA GLU A 68 -8.89 2.11 5.53
C GLU A 68 -7.92 1.03 6.06
N ASN A 69 -7.94 -0.17 5.48
CA ASN A 69 -7.12 -1.31 5.96
C ASN A 69 -5.83 -1.50 5.16
N TYR A 70 -5.77 -1.01 3.92
CA TYR A 70 -4.67 -1.32 2.99
C TYR A 70 -3.94 -0.09 2.45
N PHE A 71 -4.46 1.12 2.70
CA PHE A 71 -3.83 2.36 2.30
C PHE A 71 -3.51 3.22 3.52
N ALA A 72 -2.30 3.76 3.56
CA ALA A 72 -1.92 4.81 4.49
C ALA A 72 -1.65 6.10 3.73
N PHE A 73 -2.34 7.17 4.12
CA PHE A 73 -2.15 8.49 3.53
C PHE A 73 -0.94 9.17 4.18
N VAL A 74 0.08 9.44 3.37
CA VAL A 74 1.32 10.09 3.80
C VAL A 74 1.31 11.53 3.29
N GLY A 75 1.06 12.50 4.18
CA GLY A 75 0.95 13.92 3.83
C GLY A 75 0.05 14.67 4.81
N GLY A 76 0.48 15.86 5.23
CA GLY A 76 -0.17 16.60 6.31
C GLY A 76 -1.57 17.11 5.97
N GLY A 77 -2.57 16.57 6.68
CA GLY A 77 -3.84 17.24 6.96
C GLY A 77 -5.05 16.68 6.21
N TRP A 78 -5.66 15.63 6.75
CA TRP A 78 -7.08 15.42 6.52
C TRP A 78 -7.87 16.26 7.54
N ARG A 79 -8.57 17.28 7.06
CA ARG A 79 -9.81 17.75 7.70
C ARG A 79 -10.95 17.21 6.84
N VAL A 80 -11.56 16.10 7.25
CA VAL A 80 -13.01 15.90 7.41
C VAL A 80 -13.30 14.69 8.28
#